data_AF-A0AAV5VYS0-F1
#
_entry.id   AF-A0AAV5VYS0-F1
#
_cell.length_a   1.000
_cell.length_b   1.000
_cell.length_c   1.000
_cell.angle_alpha   90.00
_cell.angle_beta   90.00
_cell.angle_gamma   90.00
#
_symmetry.space_group_name_H-M   'P 1'
#
loop_
_entity.id
_entity.type
_entity.pdbx_description
1 polymer ?
#
loop_
_entity_poly.entity_id
_entity_poly.type
_entity_poly.pdbx_seq_one_letter_code
_entity_poly.pdbx_strand_id
1 'polypeptide(L)'
;PLVTIMTTMFNTTLFTYFNQYPIIPITIISFNIFSFIPLLSLLFICQIAPLHSNCRYILCMWALGYSLMYFLNFSIAILDLKNESGFMPLSMNEPAIRLKIYELHIMSTEFSACFEIVLSTERIIAIIRPRRYHFSGFAFKSLFALTIFLVRYHYFFSF
;
A
#
# COMPACT_ATOMS: atom_id res chain seq x y z
N PRO A 1 -4.28 -3.05 -36.68
CA PRO A 1 -2.95 -2.48 -36.33
C PRO A 1 -2.55 -2.71 -34.86
N LEU A 2 -3.43 -2.45 -33.88
CA LEU A 2 -3.12 -2.61 -32.45
C LEU A 2 -2.85 -4.09 -32.05
N VAL A 3 -3.66 -5.02 -32.59
CA VAL A 3 -3.50 -6.48 -32.37
C VAL A 3 -2.15 -6.97 -32.86
N THR A 4 -1.69 -6.48 -34.03
CA THR A 4 -0.40 -6.88 -34.63
C THR A 4 0.79 -6.39 -33.78
N ILE A 5 0.69 -5.20 -33.18
CA ILE A 5 1.73 -4.65 -32.29
C ILE A 5 1.81 -5.46 -30.98
N MET A 6 0.66 -5.82 -30.39
CA MET A 6 0.63 -6.67 -29.19
C MET A 6 1.29 -8.03 -29.45
N THR A 7 0.98 -8.67 -30.58
CA THR A 7 1.61 -9.95 -30.95
C THR A 7 3.12 -9.85 -31.13
N THR A 8 3.65 -8.70 -31.57
CA THR A 8 5.11 -8.54 -31.72
C THR A 8 5.85 -8.40 -30.39
N MET A 9 5.22 -7.82 -29.34
CA MET A 9 5.88 -7.67 -28.04
C MET A 9 6.01 -9.01 -27.28
N PHE A 10 5.01 -9.88 -27.40
CA PHE A 10 5.03 -11.21 -26.77
C PHE A 10 6.09 -12.16 -27.33
N ASN A 11 6.61 -11.87 -28.53
CA ASN A 11 7.65 -12.68 -29.18
C ASN A 11 9.07 -12.19 -28.90
N THR A 12 9.26 -11.22 -28.00
CA THR A 12 10.59 -10.79 -27.61
C THR A 12 11.27 -11.86 -26.76
N THR A 13 12.55 -12.15 -27.05
CA THR A 13 13.34 -13.13 -26.30
C THR A 13 13.38 -12.86 -24.80
N LEU A 14 13.37 -11.58 -24.43
CA LEU A 14 13.33 -11.10 -23.06
C LEU A 14 12.01 -11.45 -22.35
N PHE A 15 10.87 -11.23 -23.01
CA PHE A 15 9.56 -11.60 -22.44
C PHE A 15 9.48 -13.11 -22.23
N THR A 16 9.90 -13.91 -23.23
CA THR A 16 9.92 -15.37 -23.11
C THR A 16 10.79 -15.84 -21.95
N TYR A 17 11.97 -15.22 -21.75
CA TYR A 17 12.86 -15.54 -20.63
C TYR A 17 12.18 -15.28 -19.27
N PHE A 18 11.65 -14.08 -19.04
CA PHE A 18 10.98 -13.75 -17.78
C PHE A 18 9.66 -14.50 -17.57
N ASN A 19 8.99 -14.92 -18.64
CA ASN A 19 7.77 -15.72 -18.53
C ASN A 19 8.07 -17.19 -18.19
N GLN A 20 9.24 -17.71 -18.57
CA GLN A 20 9.68 -19.08 -18.28
C GLN A 20 10.30 -19.26 -16.90
N TYR A 21 10.93 -18.22 -16.35
CA TYR A 21 11.57 -18.27 -15.03
C TYR A 21 10.85 -17.38 -14.03
N PRO A 22 10.56 -17.83 -12.79
CA PRO A 22 9.82 -17.07 -11.79
C PRO A 22 10.64 -15.95 -11.12
N ILE A 23 11.55 -15.30 -11.86
CA ILE A 23 12.48 -14.31 -11.33
C ILE A 23 11.72 -13.12 -10.74
N ILE A 24 10.73 -12.61 -11.47
CA ILE A 24 9.93 -11.45 -11.05
C ILE A 24 9.15 -11.72 -9.76
N PRO A 25 8.28 -12.75 -9.67
CA PRO A 25 7.51 -12.98 -8.45
C PRO A 25 8.40 -13.34 -7.24
N ILE A 26 9.49 -14.09 -7.43
CA ILE A 26 10.44 -14.39 -6.34
C ILE A 26 11.11 -13.10 -5.82
N THR A 27 11.48 -12.20 -6.73
CA THR A 27 12.08 -10.91 -6.38
C THR A 27 11.10 -10.05 -5.60
N ILE A 28 9.84 -9.96 -6.06
CA ILE A 28 8.77 -9.24 -5.37
C ILE A 28 8.56 -9.81 -3.96
N ILE A 29 8.45 -11.14 -3.82
CA ILE A 29 8.28 -11.79 -2.52
C ILE A 29 9.46 -11.46 -1.60
N SER A 30 10.69 -11.58 -2.11
CA SER A 30 11.90 -11.34 -1.32
C SER A 30 11.94 -9.89 -0.80
N PHE A 31 11.76 -8.90 -1.67
CA PHE A 31 11.73 -7.49 -1.25
C PHE A 31 10.59 -7.20 -0.27
N ASN A 32 9.39 -7.75 -0.48
CA ASN A 32 8.29 -7.55 0.45
C ASN A 32 8.59 -8.14 1.84
N ILE A 33 9.20 -9.33 1.93
CA ILE A 33 9.64 -9.91 3.21
C ILE A 33 10.63 -8.98 3.92
N PHE A 34 11.65 -8.48 3.20
CA PHE A 34 12.62 -7.57 3.78
C PHE A 34 11.99 -6.24 4.23
N SER A 35 10.97 -5.74 3.53
CA SER A 35 10.25 -4.53 3.89
C SER A 35 9.43 -4.64 5.19
N PHE A 36 9.11 -5.84 5.67
CA PHE A 36 8.50 -6.00 6.99
C PHE A 36 9.45 -5.64 8.14
N ILE A 37 10.77 -5.75 7.95
CA ILE A 37 11.76 -5.43 8.99
C ILE A 37 11.66 -3.95 9.40
N PRO A 38 11.79 -2.96 8.49
CA PRO A 38 11.63 -1.55 8.86
C PRO A 38 10.22 -1.24 9.34
N LEU A 39 9.18 -1.91 8.82
CA LEU A 39 7.80 -1.71 9.23
C LEU A 39 7.55 -2.14 10.68
N LEU A 40 8.00 -3.34 11.06
CA LEU A 40 7.91 -3.84 12.43
C LEU A 40 8.78 -3.01 13.38
N SER A 41 9.96 -2.59 12.93
CA SER A 41 10.84 -1.70 13.69
C SER A 41 10.15 -0.35 13.97
N LEU A 42 9.49 0.23 12.97
CA LEU A 42 8.74 1.47 13.12
C LEU A 42 7.58 1.31 14.11
N LEU A 43 6.78 0.23 13.98
CA LEU A 43 5.68 -0.04 14.91
C LEU A 43 6.19 -0.21 16.34
N PHE A 44 7.28 -0.94 16.53
CA PHE A 44 7.92 -1.14 17.83
C PHE A 44 8.40 0.20 18.43
N ILE A 45 9.13 1.00 17.66
CA ILE A 45 9.60 2.33 18.08
C ILE A 45 8.41 3.23 18.42
N CYS A 46 7.31 3.19 17.66
CA CYS A 46 6.12 3.98 17.92
C CYS A 46 5.47 3.68 19.28
N GLN A 47 5.59 2.43 19.78
CA GLN A 47 5.06 2.05 21.09
C GLN A 47 5.96 2.51 22.24
N ILE A 48 7.28 2.42 22.08
CA ILE A 48 8.24 2.72 23.16
C ILE A 48 8.55 4.22 23.23
N ALA A 49 8.59 4.91 22.10
CA ALA A 49 8.92 6.32 22.06
C ALA A 49 7.84 7.15 22.79
N PRO A 50 8.24 8.22 23.51
CA PRO A 50 7.35 9.16 24.17
C PRO A 50 6.69 10.11 23.14
N LEU A 51 6.01 9.52 22.15
CA LEU A 51 5.23 10.23 21.14
C LEU A 51 3.88 10.62 21.72
N HIS A 52 3.37 11.77 21.29
CA HIS A 52 1.99 12.16 21.58
C HIS A 52 1.00 11.13 21.02
N SER A 53 -0.11 10.90 21.72
CA SER A 53 -1.09 9.86 21.37
C SER A 53 -1.61 9.98 19.93
N ASN A 54 -1.85 11.21 19.47
CA ASN A 54 -2.28 11.48 18.09
C ASN A 54 -1.23 11.03 17.06
N CYS A 55 0.04 11.42 17.26
CA CYS A 55 1.12 11.06 16.36
C CYS A 55 1.36 9.54 16.35
N ARG A 56 1.30 8.90 17.53
CA ARG A 56 1.35 7.43 17.65
C ARG A 56 0.25 6.76 16.84
N TYR A 57 -1.00 7.24 16.96
CA TYR A 57 -2.13 6.71 16.21
C TYR A 57 -1.93 6.85 14.69
N ILE A 58 -1.59 8.06 14.22
CA ILE A 58 -1.34 8.34 12.80
C ILE A 58 -0.25 7.42 12.25
N LEU A 59 0.89 7.29 12.94
CA LEU A 59 1.99 6.42 12.51
C LEU A 59 1.61 4.94 12.51
N CYS A 60 0.83 4.47 13.49
CA CYS A 60 0.35 3.09 13.50
C CYS A 60 -0.61 2.82 12.34
N MET A 61 -1.56 3.72 12.07
CA MET A 61 -2.50 3.57 10.95
C MET A 61 -1.77 3.62 9.60
N TRP A 62 -0.80 4.53 9.45
CA TRP A 62 0.07 4.62 8.28
C TRP A 62 0.85 3.31 8.06
N ALA A 63 1.48 2.77 9.11
CA ALA A 63 2.20 1.51 9.04
C ALA A 63 1.28 0.32 8.72
N LEU A 64 0.05 0.29 9.25
CA LEU A 64 -0.94 -0.73 8.89
C LEU A 64 -1.36 -0.64 7.42
N GLY A 65 -1.50 0.58 6.87
CA GLY A 65 -1.76 0.80 5.45
C GLY A 65 -0.67 0.20 4.55
N TYR A 66 0.60 0.48 4.85
CA TYR A 66 1.73 -0.13 4.14
C TYR A 66 1.81 -1.64 4.34
N SER A 67 1.49 -2.15 5.53
CA SER A 67 1.45 -3.59 5.78
C SER A 67 0.43 -4.28 4.86
N LEU A 68 -0.76 -3.67 4.68
CA LEU A 68 -1.77 -4.17 3.75
C LEU A 68 -1.24 -4.16 2.31
N MET A 69 -0.57 -3.10 1.87
CA MET A 69 0.06 -3.05 0.53
C MET A 69 1.03 -4.20 0.31
N TYR A 70 1.88 -4.54 1.30
CA TYR A 70 2.81 -5.67 1.18
C TYR A 70 2.08 -7.02 1.09
N PHE A 71 0.99 -7.21 1.85
CA PHE A 71 0.15 -8.42 1.72
C PHE A 71 -0.52 -8.52 0.34
N LEU A 72 -0.95 -7.41 -0.24
CA LEU A 72 -1.53 -7.38 -1.59
C LEU A 72 -0.48 -7.69 -2.66
N ASN A 73 0.75 -7.16 -2.52
CA ASN A 73 1.87 -7.50 -3.40
C ASN A 73 2.24 -8.98 -3.31
N PHE A 74 2.24 -9.58 -2.11
CA PHE A 74 2.38 -11.03 -1.98
C PHE A 74 1.26 -11.78 -2.69
N SER A 75 0.01 -11.31 -2.56
CA SER A 75 -1.14 -11.94 -3.20
C SER A 75 -1.00 -11.91 -4.73
N ILE A 76 -0.55 -10.80 -5.31
CA ILE A 76 -0.26 -10.68 -6.75
C ILE A 76 0.87 -11.64 -7.15
N ALA A 77 1.98 -11.65 -6.41
CA ALA A 77 3.10 -12.53 -6.73
C ALA A 77 2.73 -14.03 -6.64
N ILE A 78 1.88 -14.41 -5.68
CA ILE A 78 1.34 -15.78 -5.58
C ILE A 78 0.42 -16.10 -6.77
N LEU A 79 -0.41 -15.14 -7.22
CA LEU A 79 -1.22 -15.32 -8.42
C LEU A 79 -0.35 -15.51 -9.67
N ASP A 80 0.74 -14.74 -9.79
CA ASP A 80 1.70 -14.87 -10.89
C ASP A 80 2.41 -16.23 -10.87
N LEU A 81 2.76 -16.74 -9.70
CA LEU A 81 3.35 -18.08 -9.55
C LEU A 81 2.39 -19.22 -9.91
N LYS A 82 1.09 -19.01 -9.76
CA LYS A 82 0.04 -20.00 -10.06
C LYS A 82 -0.50 -19.90 -11.48
N ASN A 83 -0.01 -18.95 -12.28
CA ASN A 83 -0.54 -18.70 -13.60
C ASN A 83 -0.07 -19.77 -14.61
N GLU A 84 -1.00 -20.42 -15.29
CA GLU A 84 -0.71 -21.52 -16.21
C GLU A 84 -0.04 -21.07 -17.51
N SER A 85 -0.28 -19.81 -17.94
CA SER A 85 0.32 -19.24 -19.16
C SER A 85 1.77 -18.78 -18.99
N GLY A 86 2.35 -18.98 -17.81
CA GLY A 86 3.69 -18.53 -17.42
C GLY A 86 3.66 -17.46 -16.32
N PHE A 87 4.85 -17.07 -15.85
CA PHE A 87 5.01 -16.22 -14.67
C PHE A 87 4.72 -14.72 -14.91
N MET A 88 4.48 -14.32 -16.15
CA MET A 88 4.14 -12.95 -16.51
C MET A 88 2.71 -12.89 -17.05
N PRO A 89 1.81 -12.06 -16.48
CA PRO A 89 0.45 -11.95 -16.96
C PRO A 89 0.41 -11.33 -18.36
N LEU A 90 -0.27 -12.01 -19.28
CA LEU A 90 -0.52 -11.51 -20.64
C LEU A 90 -1.57 -10.39 -20.64
N SER A 91 -2.45 -10.40 -19.65
CA SER A 91 -3.52 -9.43 -19.46
C SER A 91 -3.63 -9.06 -18.00
N MET A 92 -3.86 -7.77 -17.73
CA MET A 92 -4.11 -7.26 -16.37
C MET A 92 -5.50 -7.69 -15.84
N ASN A 93 -6.41 -8.09 -16.73
CA ASN A 93 -7.78 -8.44 -16.37
C ASN A 93 -7.96 -9.93 -16.03
N GLU A 94 -6.94 -10.75 -16.28
CA GLU A 94 -6.99 -12.20 -16.07
C GLU A 94 -5.97 -12.64 -15.00
N PRO A 95 -6.40 -13.39 -13.97
CA PRO A 95 -7.80 -13.66 -13.57
C PRO A 95 -8.51 -12.40 -13.02
N ALA A 96 -9.85 -12.35 -13.05
CA ALA A 96 -10.62 -11.17 -12.60
C ALA A 96 -10.33 -10.72 -11.15
N ILE A 97 -9.84 -11.61 -10.30
CA ILE A 97 -9.40 -11.29 -8.93
C ILE A 97 -8.16 -10.37 -8.91
N ARG A 98 -7.30 -10.42 -9.94
CA ARG A 98 -6.11 -9.58 -10.07
C ARG A 98 -6.48 -8.11 -10.08
N LEU A 99 -7.50 -7.74 -10.87
CA LEU A 99 -7.98 -6.36 -10.96
C LEU A 99 -8.45 -5.85 -9.59
N LYS A 100 -9.22 -6.66 -8.85
CA LYS A 100 -9.67 -6.31 -7.49
C LYS A 100 -8.52 -6.11 -6.51
N ILE A 101 -7.46 -6.91 -6.63
CA ILE A 101 -6.27 -6.76 -5.78
C ILE A 101 -5.51 -5.48 -6.16
N TYR A 102 -5.40 -5.15 -7.45
CA TYR A 102 -4.80 -3.88 -7.89
C TYR A 102 -5.59 -2.68 -7.44
N GLU A 103 -6.92 -2.71 -7.56
CA GLU A 103 -7.80 -1.68 -7.01
C GLU A 103 -7.48 -1.51 -5.53
N LEU A 104 -7.61 -2.57 -4.72
CA LEU A 104 -7.32 -2.52 -3.28
C LEU A 104 -5.89 -2.05 -2.96
N HIS A 105 -4.92 -2.33 -3.82
CA HIS A 105 -3.55 -1.84 -3.67
C HIS A 105 -3.46 -0.32 -3.88
N ILE A 106 -4.09 0.20 -4.95
CA ILE A 106 -4.23 1.64 -5.18
C ILE A 106 -4.95 2.29 -4.00
N MET A 107 -6.04 1.66 -3.53
CA MET A 107 -6.80 2.14 -2.38
C MET A 107 -5.93 2.30 -1.13
N SER A 108 -5.13 1.28 -0.84
CA SER A 108 -4.22 1.28 0.30
C SER A 108 -3.10 2.31 0.17
N THR A 109 -2.67 2.59 -1.07
CA THR A 109 -1.65 3.61 -1.38
C THR A 109 -2.17 5.01 -1.13
N GLU A 110 -3.36 5.33 -1.65
CA GLU A 110 -4.02 6.64 -1.43
C GLU A 110 -4.32 6.87 0.05
N PHE A 111 -4.80 5.83 0.75
CA PHE A 111 -5.00 5.86 2.19
C PHE A 111 -3.71 6.25 2.90
N SER A 112 -2.59 5.58 2.59
CA SER A 112 -1.29 5.85 3.22
C SER A 112 -0.80 7.27 2.92
N ALA A 113 -0.95 7.75 1.68
CA ALA A 113 -0.60 9.11 1.29
C ALA A 113 -1.43 10.17 2.06
N CYS A 114 -2.72 9.92 2.30
CA CYS A 114 -3.54 10.80 3.13
C CYS A 114 -2.99 10.90 4.57
N PHE A 115 -2.53 9.79 5.14
CA PHE A 115 -1.93 9.79 6.48
C PHE A 115 -0.59 10.56 6.53
N GLU A 116 0.18 10.61 5.44
CA GLU A 116 1.39 11.45 5.37
C GLU A 116 1.06 12.94 5.43
N ILE A 117 0.01 13.36 4.71
CA ILE A 117 -0.49 14.74 4.74
C ILE A 117 -1.00 15.08 6.14
N VAL A 118 -1.75 14.17 6.76
CA VAL A 118 -2.27 14.33 8.13
C VAL A 118 -1.14 14.41 9.15
N LEU A 119 -0.12 13.55 9.05
CA LEU A 119 1.08 13.59 9.89
C LEU A 119 1.81 14.93 9.74
N SER A 120 2.01 15.39 8.51
CA SER A 120 2.68 16.67 8.23
C SER A 120 1.91 17.85 8.83
N THR A 121 0.58 17.84 8.68
CA THR A 121 -0.30 18.87 9.26
C THR A 121 -0.28 18.84 10.78
N GLU A 122 -0.30 17.65 11.37
CA GLU A 122 -0.21 17.46 12.83
C GLU A 122 1.08 18.06 13.38
N ARG A 123 2.22 17.81 12.71
CA ARG A 123 3.52 18.39 13.09
C ARG A 123 3.53 19.90 12.98
N ILE A 124 2.97 20.47 11.93
CA ILE A 124 2.84 21.93 11.77
C ILE A 124 2.02 22.52 12.94
N ILE A 125 0.88 21.93 13.29
CA ILE A 125 0.03 22.41 14.38
C ILE A 125 0.75 22.33 15.73
N ALA A 126 1.47 21.23 15.98
CA ALA A 126 2.25 21.04 17.21
C ALA A 126 3.33 22.13 17.37
N ILE A 127 3.94 22.58 16.27
CA ILE A 127 4.94 23.66 16.27
C ILE A 127 4.30 25.04 16.47
N ILE A 128 3.22 25.36 15.76
CA ILE A 128 2.61 26.70 15.82
C ILE A 128 1.94 26.96 17.17
N ARG A 129 1.30 25.95 17.79
CA ARG A 129 0.52 26.13 19.04
C ARG A 129 0.72 24.97 20.03
N PRO A 130 1.93 24.79 20.59
CA PRO A 130 2.27 23.63 21.42
C PRO A 130 1.39 23.48 22.67
N ARG A 131 1.10 24.60 23.36
CA ARG A 131 0.23 24.56 24.56
C ARG A 131 -1.17 24.05 24.21
N ARG A 132 -1.82 24.62 23.20
CA ARG A 132 -3.19 24.22 22.83
C ARG A 132 -3.22 22.78 22.30
N TYR A 133 -2.18 22.37 21.58
CA TYR A 133 -2.03 21.02 21.08
C TYR A 133 -2.06 19.99 22.23
N HIS A 134 -1.24 20.18 23.27
CA HIS A 134 -1.16 19.27 24.43
C HIS A 134 -2.45 19.16 25.26
N PHE A 135 -3.21 20.24 25.38
CA PHE A 135 -4.43 20.26 26.22
C PHE A 135 -5.73 19.93 25.45
N SER A 136 -5.67 19.79 24.13
CA SER A 136 -6.88 19.56 23.32
C SER A 136 -7.16 18.07 23.12
N GLY A 137 -8.15 17.53 23.85
CA GLY A 137 -8.72 16.21 23.55
C GLY A 137 -9.50 16.14 22.22
N PHE A 138 -9.69 17.28 21.55
CA PHE A 138 -10.44 17.41 20.30
C PHE A 138 -9.71 16.79 19.09
N ALA A 139 -8.38 16.86 19.06
CA ALA A 139 -7.57 16.41 17.93
C ALA A 139 -7.74 14.91 17.63
N PHE A 140 -7.89 14.08 18.66
CA PHE A 140 -8.11 12.64 18.48
C PHE A 140 -9.46 12.33 17.80
N LYS A 141 -10.53 13.02 18.23
CA LYS A 141 -11.88 12.82 17.67
C LYS A 141 -11.94 13.20 16.19
N SER A 142 -11.30 14.32 15.82
CA SER A 142 -11.23 14.74 14.42
C SER A 142 -10.42 13.79 13.56
N LEU A 143 -9.31 13.23 14.08
CA LEU A 143 -8.49 12.27 13.35
C LEU A 143 -9.26 10.98 13.08
N PHE A 144 -9.92 10.43 14.10
CA PHE A 144 -10.72 9.22 13.94
C PHE A 144 -11.88 9.43 12.96
N ALA A 145 -12.58 10.58 13.04
CA ALA A 145 -13.64 10.93 12.10
C ALA A 145 -13.10 11.05 10.66
N LEU A 146 -11.92 11.66 10.47
CA LEU A 146 -11.26 11.76 9.18
C LEU A 146 -10.90 10.38 8.61
N THR A 147 -10.39 9.47 9.45
CA THR A 147 -10.10 8.09 9.03
C THR A 147 -11.36 7.37 8.54
N ILE A 148 -12.47 7.48 9.29
CA ILE A 148 -13.75 6.91 8.85
C ILE A 148 -14.21 7.53 7.53
N PHE A 149 -14.12 8.86 7.42
CA PHE A 149 -14.52 9.57 6.21
C PHE A 149 -13.70 9.11 4.99
N LEU A 150 -12.37 9.02 5.11
CA LEU A 150 -11.50 8.55 4.03
C LEU A 150 -11.84 7.13 3.60
N VAL A 151 -12.02 6.20 4.56
CA VAL A 151 -12.41 4.81 4.26
C VAL A 151 -13.77 4.75 3.56
N ARG A 152 -14.75 5.56 4.00
CA ARG A 152 -16.11 5.59 3.45
C ARG A 152 -16.18 6.24 2.07
N TYR A 153 -15.53 7.39 1.91
CA TYR A 153 -15.46 8.10 0.63
C TYR A 153 -14.85 7.19 -0.44
N HIS A 154 -13.81 6.48 -0.06
CA HIS A 154 -13.10 5.61 -0.97
C HIS A 154 -13.90 4.36 -1.35
N TYR A 155 -14.60 3.73 -0.39
CA TYR A 155 -15.54 2.65 -0.70
C TYR A 155 -16.66 3.08 -1.66
N PHE A 156 -17.10 4.34 -1.60
CA PHE A 156 -18.17 4.86 -2.45
C PHE A 156 -17.73 5.12 -3.90
N PHE A 157 -16.46 5.46 -4.13
CA PHE A 157 -15.94 5.76 -5.47
C PHE A 157 -15.42 4.53 -6.23
N SER A 158 -15.20 3.40 -5.55
CA SER A 158 -14.73 2.15 -6.18
C SER A 158 -15.86 1.26 -6.72
N PHE A 159 -17.13 1.69 -6.66
CA PHE A 159 -18.29 1.00 -7.24
C PHE A 159 -19.03 1.92 -8.21
#